data_AF-A0A6N7QUG0-F1
#
_entry.id   AF-A0A6N7QUG0-F1
#
_cell.length_a   1.000
_cell.length_b   1.000
_cell.length_c   1.000
_cell.angle_alpha   90.00
_cell.angle_beta   90.00
_cell.angle_gamma   90.00
#
_symmetry.space_group_name_H-M   'P 1'
#
loop_
_entity.id
_entity.type
_entity.pdbx_description
1 polymer ?
#
loop_
_entity_poly.entity_id
_entity_poly.type
_entity_poly.pdbx_seq_one_letter_code
_entity_poly.pdbx_strand_id
1 'polypeptide(L)' 'MVDDERDVSKLYRKIITSNEMKAFLIIEKCDEELKQRLMSKMENNGSQNTKDMLQKLQRYLA' A
#
# COMPACT_ATOMS: atom_id res chain seq x y z
N MET A 1 16.40 6.50 8.93
CA MET A 1 16.68 6.01 7.56
C MET A 1 16.42 4.51 7.40
N VAL A 2 17.00 3.59 8.19
CA VAL A 2 16.70 2.13 8.06
C VAL A 2 15.35 1.72 8.68
N ASP A 3 14.85 2.47 9.68
CA ASP A 3 13.55 2.18 10.30
C ASP A 3 12.37 2.46 9.37
N ASP A 4 12.43 3.57 8.62
CA ASP A 4 11.33 3.97 7.73
C ASP A 4 11.07 2.95 6.62
N GLU A 5 12.12 2.33 6.06
CA GLU A 5 11.96 1.34 4.99
C GLU A 5 11.44 -0.02 5.49
N ARG A 6 11.81 -0.40 6.71
CA ARG A 6 11.28 -1.60 7.37
C ARG A 6 9.79 -1.44 7.66
N ASP A 7 9.37 -0.25 8.07
CA ASP A 7 7.97 0.02 8.39
C ASP A 7 7.10 0.14 7.15
N VAL A 8 7.59 0.76 6.06
CA VAL A 8 6.95 0.70 4.74
C VAL A 8 6.74 -0.75 4.29
N SER A 9 7.74 -1.62 4.48
CA SER A 9 7.66 -3.02 4.06
C SER A 9 6.67 -3.84 4.89
N LYS A 10 6.50 -3.53 6.18
CA LYS A 10 5.47 -4.13 7.03
C LYS A 10 4.07 -3.68 6.60
N LEU A 11 3.89 -2.38 6.37
CA LEU A 11 2.61 -1.80 5.92
C LEU A 11 2.22 -2.34 4.56
N TYR A 12 3.15 -2.39 3.60
CA TYR A 12 2.94 -3.01 2.29
C TYR A 12 2.38 -4.43 2.42
N ARG A 13 3.06 -5.30 3.18
CA ARG A 13 2.61 -6.69 3.41
C ARG A 13 1.23 -6.73 4.04
N LYS A 14 0.96 -5.87 5.01
CA LYS A 14 -0.33 -5.79 5.68
C LYS A 14 -1.43 -5.38 4.71
N ILE A 15 -1.16 -4.47 3.78
CA ILE A 15 -2.12 -4.04 2.76
C ILE A 15 -2.43 -5.18 1.79
N ILE A 16 -1.41 -5.80 1.17
CA ILE A 16 -1.63 -6.84 0.15
C ILE A 16 -2.21 -8.16 0.68
N THR A 17 -2.17 -8.38 1.99
CA THR A 17 -2.74 -9.55 2.67
C THR A 17 -4.06 -9.27 3.40
N SER A 18 -4.46 -8.01 3.48
CA SER A 18 -5.75 -7.62 4.06
C SER A 18 -6.86 -7.60 3.02
N ASN A 19 -8.11 -7.57 3.49
CA ASN A 19 -9.22 -7.22 2.61
C ASN A 19 -9.16 -5.75 2.18
N GLU A 20 -9.88 -5.44 1.11
CA GLU A 20 -9.90 -4.14 0.45
C GLU A 20 -10.23 -2.96 1.38
N MET A 21 -11.23 -3.11 2.25
CA MET A 21 -11.60 -2.04 3.17
C MET A 21 -10.54 -1.78 4.25
N LYS A 22 -9.91 -2.84 4.79
CA LYS A 22 -8.79 -2.69 5.73
C LYS A 22 -7.57 -2.08 5.05
N ALA A 23 -7.27 -2.49 3.82
CA ALA A 23 -6.22 -1.92 3.00
C ALA A 23 -6.41 -0.41 2.80
N PHE A 24 -7.63 0.01 2.44
CA PHE A 24 -8.00 1.41 2.30
C PHE A 24 -7.81 2.20 3.61
N LEU A 25 -8.35 1.69 4.73
CA LEU A 25 -8.22 2.35 6.03
C LEU A 25 -6.76 2.47 6.53
N ILE A 26 -5.88 1.56 6.11
CA ILE A 26 -4.44 1.67 6.42
C ILE A 26 -3.84 2.81 5.62
N ILE A 27 -4.10 2.87 4.31
CA ILE A 27 -3.57 3.91 3.43
C ILE A 27 -4.06 5.28 3.86
N GLU A 28 -5.36 5.43 4.15
CA GLU A 28 -5.93 6.71 4.58
C GLU A 28 -5.32 7.29 5.85
N LYS A 29 -4.76 6.45 6.72
CA LYS A 29 -4.06 6.89 7.94
C LYS A 29 -2.61 7.26 7.72
N CYS A 30 -2.05 6.97 6.55
CA CYS A 30 -0.70 7.38 6.19
C CYS A 30 -0.68 8.85 5.74
N ASP A 31 0.42 9.54 6.04
CA ASP A 31 0.70 10.83 5.41
C ASP A 31 1.00 10.65 3.90
N GLU A 32 1.02 11.77 3.18
CA GLU A 32 1.17 11.76 1.72
C GLU A 32 2.49 11.16 1.26
N GLU A 33 3.60 11.40 1.98
CA GLU A 33 4.92 10.84 1.66
C GLU A 33 4.89 9.31 1.79
N LEU A 34 4.34 8.79 2.88
CA LEU A 34 4.23 7.36 3.14
C LEU A 34 3.25 6.69 2.17
N LYS A 35 2.14 7.35 1.81
CA LYS A 35 1.21 6.89 0.76
C LYS A 35 1.97 6.72 -0.55
N GLN A 36 2.71 7.74 -1.00
CA GLN A 36 3.49 7.68 -2.24
C GLN A 36 4.51 6.53 -2.22
N ARG A 37 5.27 6.39 -1.12
CA ARG A 37 6.24 5.29 -0.97
C ARG A 37 5.58 3.91 -1.04
N LEU A 38 4.40 3.74 -0.43
CA LEU A 38 3.63 2.49 -0.48
C LEU A 38 3.12 2.18 -1.89
N MET A 39 2.58 3.19 -2.58
CA MET A 39 2.07 3.05 -3.95
C MET A 39 3.21 2.70 -4.91
N SER A 40 4.34 3.42 -4.85
CA SER A 40 5.53 3.08 -5.65
C SER A 40 6.05 1.68 -5.34
N LYS A 41 6.00 1.23 -4.08
CA LYS A 41 6.39 -0.14 -3.73
C LYS A 41 5.44 -1.19 -4.31
N MET A 42 4.14 -0.91 -4.35
CA MET A 42 3.14 -1.78 -4.99
C MET A 42 3.34 -1.90 -6.50
N GLU A 43 3.60 -0.77 -7.17
CA GLU A 43 3.89 -0.73 -8.60
C GLU A 43 5.15 -1.53 -8.94
N ASN A 44 6.22 -1.36 -8.15
CA ASN A 44 7.51 -2.03 -8.38
C ASN A 44 7.49 -3.54 -8.06
N ASN A 45 6.60 -4.03 -7.20
CA ASN A 45 6.58 -5.45 -6.84
C ASN A 45 6.00 -6.34 -7.95
N GLY A 46 5.15 -5.79 -8.81
CA GLY A 46 4.71 -6.43 -10.06
C GLY A 46 3.82 -7.68 -9.93
N SER A 47 3.55 -8.18 -8.72
CA SER A 47 2.72 -9.37 -8.50
C SER A 47 1.26 -9.14 -8.88
N GLN A 48 0.56 -10.18 -9.35
CA GLN A 48 -0.85 -10.08 -9.76
C GLN A 48 -1.75 -9.61 -8.60
N ASN A 49 -1.57 -10.19 -7.40
CA ASN A 49 -2.33 -9.78 -6.22
C ASN A 49 -2.09 -8.31 -5.85
N THR A 50 -0.84 -7.84 -5.98
CA THR A 50 -0.50 -6.44 -5.74
C THR A 50 -1.19 -5.52 -6.74
N LYS A 51 -1.22 -5.89 -8.02
CA LYS A 51 -1.91 -5.13 -9.09
C LYS A 51 -3.42 -5.07 -8.84
N ASP A 52 -4.03 -6.20 -8.48
CA ASP A 52 -5.46 -6.28 -8.20
C ASP A 52 -5.85 -5.41 -7.00
N MET A 53 -5.04 -5.44 -5.93
CA MET A 53 -5.23 -4.57 -4.76
C MET A 53 -5.04 -3.09 -5.12
N LEU A 54 -4.02 -2.75 -5.92
CA LEU A 54 -3.77 -1.38 -6.36
C LEU A 54 -4.94 -0.82 -7.17
N GLN A 55 -5.48 -1.58 -8.12
CA GLN A 55 -6.66 -1.17 -8.89
C GLN A 55 -7.89 -0.93 -8.02
N LYS A 56 -8.10 -1.78 -7.00
CA LYS A 56 -9.20 -1.59 -6.04
C LYS A 56 -9.01 -0.30 -5.25
N LEU A 57 -7.82 -0.08 -4.71
CA LEU A 57 -7.50 1.12 -3.94
C LEU A 57 -7.64 2.40 -4.75
N GLN A 58 -7.20 2.39 -6.01
CA GLN A 58 -7.37 3.53 -6.92
C GLN A 58 -8.84 3.92 -7.14
N ARG A 59 -9.79 2.98 -7.03
CA ARG A 59 -11.23 3.29 -7.13
C ARG A 59 -11.78 4.03 -5.90
N TYR A 60 -11.17 3.88 -4.73
CA TYR A 60 -11.59 4.59 -3.51
C TYR A 60 -10.85 5.90 -3.29
N LEU A 61 -9.66 6.04 -3.88
CA LEU A 61 -8.81 7.22 -3.76
C LEU A 61 -9.02 8.24 -4.90
N ALA A 62 -9.81 7.89 -5.92
CA ALA A 62 -10.18 8.75 -7.04
C ALA A 62 -11.38 9.66 -6.72
#